data_AF-A0A2W5KN74-F1
#
_entry.id   AF-A0A2W5KN74-F1
#
_cell.length_a   1.000
_cell.length_b   1.000
_cell.length_c   1.000
_cell.angle_alpha   90.00
_cell.angle_beta   90.00
_cell.angle_gamma   90.00
#
_symmetry.space_group_name_H-M   'P 1'
#
loop_
_entity.id
_entity.type
_entity.pdbx_description
1 polymer ?
#
loop_
_entity_poly.entity_id
_entity_poly.type
_entity_poly.pdbx_seq_one_letter_code
_entity_poly.pdbx_strand_id
1 'polypeptide(L)'
;MDAGHVIVLHGLWMRSVTLLPLARRLREAGFSVQTLDYASAVGGPERAVLRLRERMQAHRGAPLHLVGHSLGGLIALRALVDAGDAANEGRVVCLGSPLCGSAAARSLSAWRLGHWLMGRSADLLCTGLDAWRGPNAVGVVAGRLPLGLGFVLGPLAGDHDGTVAVAETQLPGIADHRTVPTSHSGLLVSREAADQTVAFLRSGRFTPPRQAAA
;
A
#
# COMPACT_ATOMS: atom_id res chain seq x y z
N MET A 1 25.19 -6.04 7.22
CA MET A 1 24.61 -4.84 6.59
C MET A 1 23.16 -4.82 7.02
N ASP A 2 22.77 -3.80 7.77
CA ASP A 2 21.43 -3.69 8.34
C ASP A 2 20.39 -3.62 7.21
N ALA A 3 19.35 -4.46 7.23
CA ALA A 3 18.44 -4.62 6.09
C ALA A 3 17.56 -3.39 5.80
N GLY A 4 17.65 -2.36 6.64
CA GLY A 4 16.88 -1.13 6.57
C GLY A 4 15.72 -1.11 7.57
N HIS A 5 15.16 0.08 7.77
CA HIS A 5 13.95 0.27 8.59
C HIS A 5 12.72 0.30 7.69
N VAL A 6 11.60 -0.26 8.15
CA VAL A 6 10.34 -0.32 7.39
C VAL A 6 9.22 0.31 8.22
N ILE A 7 8.56 1.33 7.67
CA ILE A 7 7.30 1.84 8.22
C ILE A 7 6.13 1.23 7.43
N VAL A 8 5.22 0.56 8.16
CA VAL A 8 4.05 -0.12 7.57
C VAL A 8 2.77 0.67 7.89
N LEU A 9 1.95 0.94 6.87
CA LEU A 9 0.70 1.72 6.96
C LEU A 9 -0.53 0.88 6.59
N HIS A 10 -1.62 1.04 7.34
CA HIS A 10 -2.85 0.27 7.19
C HIS A 10 -3.88 0.93 6.25
N GLY A 11 -4.94 0.22 5.88
CA GLY A 11 -6.01 0.76 5.03
C GLY A 11 -7.05 1.63 5.76
N LEU A 12 -8.07 2.05 5.01
CA LEU A 12 -9.26 2.72 5.51
C LEU A 12 -10.02 1.81 6.50
N TRP A 13 -10.54 2.38 7.60
CA TRP A 13 -11.24 1.69 8.69
C TRP A 13 -10.43 0.61 9.44
N MET A 14 -9.13 0.50 9.17
CA MET A 14 -8.23 -0.43 9.85
C MET A 14 -7.46 0.27 10.98
N ARG A 15 -6.76 -0.55 11.78
CA ARG A 15 -5.82 -0.15 12.82
C ARG A 15 -4.48 -0.83 12.60
N SER A 16 -3.41 -0.28 13.16
CA SER A 16 -2.05 -0.83 13.01
C SER A 16 -1.91 -2.30 13.44
N VAL A 17 -2.75 -2.80 14.35
CA VAL A 17 -2.77 -4.22 14.77
C VAL A 17 -3.03 -5.19 13.61
N THR A 18 -3.76 -4.74 12.58
CA THR A 18 -4.03 -5.54 11.37
C THR A 18 -2.76 -5.83 10.55
N LEU A 19 -1.72 -5.01 10.73
CA LEU A 19 -0.44 -5.14 10.03
C LEU A 19 0.53 -6.09 10.74
N LEU A 20 0.20 -6.58 11.94
CA LEU A 20 1.13 -7.40 12.73
C LEU A 20 1.60 -8.67 12.02
N PRO A 21 0.76 -9.41 11.27
CA PRO A 21 1.23 -10.60 10.54
C PRO A 21 2.31 -10.25 9.50
N LEU A 22 2.07 -9.22 8.69
CA LEU A 22 3.05 -8.71 7.73
C LEU A 22 4.32 -8.21 8.42
N ALA A 23 4.16 -7.41 9.49
CA ALA A 23 5.29 -6.86 10.23
C ALA A 23 6.17 -7.96 10.85
N ARG A 24 5.59 -9.06 11.34
CA ARG A 24 6.33 -10.21 11.84
C ARG A 24 7.20 -10.85 10.75
N ARG A 25 6.63 -11.11 9.57
CA ARG A 25 7.37 -11.68 8.43
C ARG A 25 8.51 -10.77 7.96
N LEU A 26 8.30 -9.46 7.92
CA LEU A 26 9.35 -8.50 7.59
C LEU A 26 10.48 -8.51 8.64
N ARG A 27 10.16 -8.62 9.93
CA ARG A 27 11.18 -8.77 10.99
C ARG A 27 11.94 -10.09 10.89
N GLU A 28 11.25 -11.19 10.60
CA GLU A 28 11.88 -12.50 10.34
C GLU A 28 12.84 -12.44 9.14
N ALA A 29 12.55 -11.59 8.15
CA ALA A 29 13.44 -11.29 7.03
C ALA A 29 14.57 -10.30 7.37
N GLY A 30 14.75 -9.91 8.63
CA GLY A 30 15.86 -9.10 9.11
C GLY A 30 15.65 -7.59 9.08
N PHE A 31 14.45 -7.09 8.74
CA PHE A 31 14.15 -5.66 8.77
C PHE A 31 13.80 -5.19 10.18
N SER A 32 14.17 -3.95 10.52
CA SER A 32 13.56 -3.24 11.65
C SER A 32 12.20 -2.70 11.20
N VAL A 33 11.11 -3.02 11.90
CA VAL A 33 9.74 -2.70 11.43
C VAL A 33 8.93 -1.94 12.46
N GLN A 34 8.41 -0.79 12.05
CA GLN A 34 7.44 0.03 12.78
C GLN A 34 6.09 0.01 12.06
N THR A 35 4.99 -0.16 12.79
CA THR A 35 3.64 0.09 12.25
C THR A 35 3.20 1.51 12.60
N LEU A 36 2.57 2.21 11.65
CA LEU A 36 2.00 3.53 11.87
C LEU A 36 0.48 3.40 12.03
N ASP A 37 -0.03 3.85 13.17
CA ASP A 37 -1.46 3.90 13.45
C ASP A 37 -2.00 5.32 13.23
N TYR A 38 -3.13 5.45 12.54
CA TYR A 38 -3.78 6.73 12.29
C TYR A 38 -5.28 6.60 12.09
N ALA A 39 -6.02 7.69 12.31
CA ALA A 39 -7.46 7.74 12.10
C ALA A 39 -7.76 7.86 10.60
N SER A 40 -7.88 6.72 9.91
CA SER A 40 -7.97 6.64 8.46
C SER A 40 -9.26 7.19 7.85
N ALA A 41 -10.38 7.27 8.59
CA ALA A 41 -11.63 7.86 8.09
C ALA A 41 -11.88 9.28 8.63
N VAL A 42 -11.71 9.47 9.95
CA VAL A 42 -12.09 10.72 10.64
C VAL A 42 -10.95 11.75 10.69
N GLY A 43 -9.69 11.29 10.73
CA GLY A 43 -8.52 12.16 10.86
C GLY A 43 -8.06 12.81 9.55
N GLY A 44 -8.47 12.23 8.42
CA GLY A 44 -8.01 12.59 7.08
C GLY A 44 -6.60 12.11 6.74
N PRO A 45 -6.34 11.88 5.45
CA PRO A 45 -5.04 11.40 4.98
C PRO A 45 -3.92 12.42 5.26
N GLU A 46 -4.22 13.71 5.39
CA GLU A 46 -3.24 14.77 5.61
C GLU A 46 -2.52 14.62 6.96
N ARG A 47 -3.26 14.25 8.01
CA ARG A 47 -2.65 14.01 9.33
C ARG A 47 -1.76 12.78 9.32
N ALA A 48 -2.17 11.75 8.58
CA ALA A 48 -1.36 10.54 8.42
C ALA A 48 -0.09 10.83 7.61
N VAL A 49 -0.19 11.63 6.55
CA VAL A 49 0.93 12.13 5.76
C VAL A 49 1.89 12.93 6.63
N LEU A 50 1.41 13.91 7.40
CA LEU A 50 2.25 14.70 8.29
C LEU A 50 2.98 13.82 9.32
N ARG A 51 2.26 12.92 9.99
CA ARG A 51 2.84 12.00 10.97
C ARG A 51 3.88 11.06 10.34
N LEU A 52 3.64 10.60 9.12
CA LEU A 52 4.60 9.79 8.38
C LEU A 52 5.85 10.60 8.04
N ARG A 53 5.69 11.85 7.58
CA ARG A 53 6.81 12.75 7.29
C ARG A 53 7.66 13.04 8.52
N GLU A 54 7.04 13.28 9.67
CA GLU A 54 7.77 13.44 10.93
C GLU A 54 8.62 12.21 11.27
N ARG A 55 8.10 10.99 11.03
CA ARG A 55 8.84 9.75 11.23
C ARG A 55 9.99 9.59 10.24
N MET A 56 9.76 9.92 8.98
CA MET A 56 10.80 9.92 7.95
C MET A 56 11.91 10.91 8.30
N GLN A 57 11.55 12.11 8.74
CA GLN A 57 12.48 13.17 9.14
C GLN A 57 13.18 12.90 10.47
N ALA A 58 12.64 12.04 11.34
CA ALA A 58 13.31 11.63 12.57
C ALA A 58 14.28 10.46 12.34
N HIS A 59 14.06 9.67 11.30
CA HIS A 59 14.93 8.54 10.95
C HIS A 59 16.30 9.04 10.44
N ARG A 60 17.37 8.43 10.95
CA ARG A 60 18.76 8.74 10.58
C ARG A 60 19.48 7.43 10.26
N GLY A 61 20.37 7.45 9.27
CA GLY A 61 21.21 6.29 8.94
C GLY A 61 20.60 5.40 7.85
N ALA A 62 20.31 4.14 8.17
CA ALA A 62 19.97 3.08 7.22
C ALA A 62 18.79 3.43 6.29
N PRO A 63 18.68 2.80 5.10
CA PRO A 63 17.56 3.01 4.19
C PRO A 63 16.20 2.86 4.88
N LEU A 64 15.29 3.78 4.60
CA LEU A 64 13.93 3.78 5.15
C LEU A 64 12.93 3.34 4.08
N HIS A 65 12.38 2.15 4.24
CA HIS A 65 11.37 1.60 3.38
C HIS A 65 9.97 1.94 3.87
N LEU A 66 9.02 2.03 2.93
CA LEU A 66 7.60 2.19 3.23
C LEU A 66 6.83 1.00 2.67
N VAL A 67 5.91 0.46 3.46
CA VAL A 67 4.97 -0.56 2.99
C VAL A 67 3.55 -0.10 3.33
N GLY A 68 2.73 0.14 2.32
CA GLY A 68 1.38 0.64 2.50
C GLY A 68 0.35 -0.36 1.99
N HIS A 69 -0.64 -0.70 2.80
CA HIS A 69 -1.81 -1.47 2.36
C HIS A 69 -2.96 -0.54 2.00
N SER A 70 -3.57 -0.76 0.83
CA SER A 70 -4.73 0.01 0.38
C SER A 70 -4.47 1.52 0.45
N LEU A 71 -5.29 2.28 1.18
CA LEU A 71 -5.08 3.71 1.49
C LEU A 71 -3.68 4.04 2.01
N GLY A 72 -3.05 3.16 2.81
CA GLY A 72 -1.72 3.38 3.35
C GLY A 72 -0.64 3.55 2.28
N GLY A 73 -0.81 2.93 1.11
CA GLY A 73 0.10 3.11 -0.03
C GLY A 73 -0.02 4.50 -0.65
N LEU A 74 -1.25 5.00 -0.83
CA LEU A 74 -1.49 6.37 -1.30
C LEU A 74 -0.91 7.42 -0.34
N ILE A 75 -1.06 7.20 0.97
CA ILE A 75 -0.48 8.07 2.00
C ILE A 75 1.05 8.04 1.95
N ALA A 76 1.66 6.87 1.75
CA ALA A 76 3.11 6.75 1.60
C ALA A 76 3.61 7.54 0.38
N LEU A 77 2.98 7.36 -0.79
CA LEU A 77 3.37 8.08 -1.99
C LEU A 77 3.15 9.59 -1.85
N ARG A 78 2.05 10.01 -1.22
CA ARG A 78 1.78 11.43 -0.99
C ARG A 78 2.80 12.06 -0.05
N ALA A 79 3.16 11.37 1.03
CA ALA A 79 4.19 11.86 1.96
C ALA A 79 5.56 12.01 1.30
N LEU A 80 5.91 11.15 0.34
CA LEU A 80 7.13 11.26 -0.44
C LEU A 80 7.10 12.44 -1.41
N VAL A 81 5.98 12.64 -2.13
CA VAL A 81 5.80 13.81 -3.00
C VAL A 81 5.91 15.11 -2.19
N ASP A 82 5.26 15.17 -1.03
CA ASP A 82 5.27 16.35 -0.16
C ASP A 82 6.64 16.56 0.55
N ALA A 83 7.48 15.52 0.62
CA ALA A 83 8.85 15.62 1.15
C ALA A 83 9.86 16.14 0.12
N GLY A 84 9.53 16.11 -1.17
CA GLY A 84 10.40 16.56 -2.26
C GLY A 84 11.70 15.74 -2.39
N ASP A 85 12.78 16.40 -2.80
CA ASP A 85 14.10 15.78 -3.07
C ASP A 85 14.89 15.42 -1.80
N ALA A 86 14.25 15.40 -0.63
CA ALA A 86 14.79 14.77 0.57
C ALA A 86 14.78 13.24 0.39
N ALA A 87 15.53 12.77 -0.60
CA ALA A 87 15.58 11.41 -1.06
C ALA A 87 16.18 10.56 0.06
N ASN A 88 15.35 9.67 0.58
CA ASN A 88 15.83 8.54 1.34
C ASN A 88 16.04 7.38 0.36
N GLU A 89 17.14 6.64 0.50
CA GLU A 89 17.56 5.54 -0.39
C GLU A 89 16.63 4.31 -0.37
N GLY A 90 15.58 4.34 0.45
CA GLY A 90 14.63 3.25 0.59
C GLY A 90 13.68 3.07 -0.60
N ARG A 91 12.82 2.06 -0.46
CA ARG A 91 11.88 1.60 -1.48
C ARG A 91 10.47 1.55 -0.91
N VAL A 92 9.48 1.65 -1.79
CA VAL A 92 8.07 1.61 -1.41
C VAL A 92 7.42 0.36 -1.97
N VAL A 93 6.65 -0.34 -1.15
CA VAL A 93 5.74 -1.40 -1.61
C VAL A 93 4.30 -1.03 -1.29
N CYS A 94 3.46 -1.04 -2.31
CA CYS A 94 2.02 -0.84 -2.18
C CYS A 94 1.29 -2.18 -2.33
N LEU A 95 0.53 -2.57 -1.31
CA LEU A 95 -0.24 -3.81 -1.27
C LEU A 95 -1.71 -3.50 -1.57
N GLY A 96 -2.17 -3.83 -2.77
CA GLY A 96 -3.56 -3.62 -3.19
C GLY A 96 -4.01 -2.15 -3.11
N SER A 97 -3.09 -1.21 -3.30
CA SER A 97 -3.41 0.22 -3.24
C SER A 97 -4.02 0.68 -4.57
N PRO A 98 -5.18 1.37 -4.58
CA PRO A 98 -5.80 1.89 -5.79
C PRO A 98 -5.07 3.17 -6.23
N LEU A 99 -3.84 2.99 -6.74
CA LEU A 99 -2.94 4.10 -7.08
C LEU A 99 -3.48 5.00 -8.19
N CYS A 100 -4.30 4.47 -9.10
CA CYS A 100 -4.97 5.20 -10.18
C CYS A 100 -6.41 5.63 -9.81
N GLY A 101 -6.75 5.55 -8.52
CA GLY A 101 -8.10 5.80 -8.02
C GLY A 101 -8.99 4.56 -8.03
N SER A 102 -10.00 4.55 -7.17
CA SER A 102 -10.87 3.38 -6.93
C SER A 102 -12.30 3.63 -7.42
N ALA A 103 -12.79 2.76 -8.30
CA ALA A 103 -14.17 2.71 -8.73
C ALA A 103 -15.12 2.38 -7.58
N ALA A 104 -14.68 1.48 -6.68
CA ALA A 104 -15.39 1.15 -5.46
C ALA A 104 -15.55 2.38 -4.54
N ALA A 105 -14.47 3.14 -4.34
CA ALA A 105 -14.54 4.40 -3.57
C ALA A 105 -15.45 5.43 -4.24
N ARG A 106 -15.37 5.63 -5.57
CA ARG A 106 -16.26 6.54 -6.30
C ARG A 106 -17.73 6.14 -6.16
N SER A 107 -18.02 4.84 -6.27
CA SER A 107 -19.38 4.31 -6.13
C SER A 107 -19.92 4.51 -4.72
N LEU A 108 -19.09 4.30 -3.69
CA LEU A 108 -19.49 4.55 -2.30
C LEU A 108 -19.66 6.06 -2.01
N SER A 109 -18.81 6.92 -2.58
CA SER A 109 -18.85 8.39 -2.43
C SER A 109 -20.10 9.00 -3.06
N ALA A 110 -20.72 8.33 -4.03
CA ALA A 110 -21.97 8.78 -4.65
C ALA A 110 -23.14 8.83 -3.64
N TRP A 111 -23.07 8.07 -2.55
CA TRP A 111 -24.07 8.07 -1.48
C TRP A 111 -23.63 8.98 -0.35
N ARG A 112 -24.52 9.87 0.13
CA ARG A 112 -24.20 10.81 1.24
C ARG A 112 -23.63 10.11 2.48
N LEU A 113 -24.19 8.95 2.84
CA LEU A 113 -23.71 8.14 3.96
C LEU A 113 -22.35 7.49 3.66
N GLY A 114 -22.15 7.01 2.43
CA GLY A 114 -20.88 6.41 2.01
C GLY A 114 -19.73 7.40 1.98
N HIS A 115 -19.97 8.60 1.45
CA HIS A 115 -19.02 9.72 1.53
C HIS A 115 -18.67 10.08 2.98
N TRP A 116 -19.67 10.15 3.86
CA TRP A 116 -19.44 10.40 5.29
C TRP A 116 -18.61 9.28 5.95
N LEU A 117 -18.86 8.01 5.62
CA LEU A 117 -18.12 6.86 6.15
C LEU A 117 -16.65 6.85 5.71
N MET A 118 -16.36 7.19 4.46
CA MET A 118 -14.98 7.32 3.98
C MET A 118 -14.30 8.58 4.51
N GLY A 119 -15.09 9.58 4.85
CA GLY A 119 -14.64 10.83 5.43
C GLY A 119 -13.62 11.53 4.53
N ARG A 120 -12.58 12.09 5.15
CA ARG A 120 -11.59 12.92 4.46
C ARG A 120 -10.65 12.16 3.53
N SER A 121 -10.69 10.82 3.53
CA SER A 121 -9.89 10.00 2.62
C SER A 121 -10.57 9.70 1.28
N ALA A 122 -11.83 10.12 1.12
CA ALA A 122 -12.62 9.87 -0.09
C ALA A 122 -11.92 10.42 -1.35
N ASP A 123 -11.49 11.68 -1.34
CA ASP A 123 -10.89 12.34 -2.50
C ASP A 123 -9.60 11.64 -2.97
N LEU A 124 -8.73 11.30 -2.02
CA LEU A 124 -7.48 10.60 -2.31
C LEU A 124 -7.73 9.20 -2.91
N LEU A 125 -8.71 8.47 -2.38
CA LEU A 125 -9.09 7.15 -2.90
C LEU A 125 -9.80 7.23 -4.26
N CYS A 126 -10.62 8.25 -4.49
CA CYS A 126 -11.35 8.40 -5.74
C CYS A 126 -10.47 8.83 -6.90
N THR A 127 -9.48 9.68 -6.62
CA THR A 127 -8.62 10.33 -7.62
C THR A 127 -7.36 9.52 -7.91
N GLY A 128 -6.67 9.03 -6.88
CA GLY A 128 -5.34 8.42 -7.05
C GLY A 128 -4.30 9.42 -7.56
N LEU A 129 -3.37 8.91 -8.39
CA LEU A 129 -2.29 9.65 -9.04
C LEU A 129 -2.31 9.34 -10.54
N ASP A 130 -1.83 10.29 -11.36
CA ASP A 130 -1.70 10.09 -12.81
C ASP A 130 -0.48 9.21 -13.16
N ALA A 131 0.64 9.46 -12.50
CA ALA A 131 1.89 8.73 -12.65
C ALA A 131 2.79 8.92 -11.43
N TRP A 132 3.66 7.95 -11.17
CA TRP A 132 4.73 8.10 -10.20
C TRP A 132 5.97 8.73 -10.85
N ARG A 133 6.44 9.83 -10.25
CA ARG A 133 7.64 10.56 -10.68
C ARG A 133 8.60 10.86 -9.52
N GLY A 134 8.35 10.26 -8.35
CA GLY A 134 9.17 10.47 -7.17
C GLY A 134 10.48 9.66 -7.20
N PRO A 135 11.41 9.97 -6.30
CA PRO A 135 12.77 9.43 -6.34
C PRO A 135 12.85 7.95 -5.93
N ASN A 136 11.89 7.45 -5.16
CA ASN A 136 11.90 6.08 -4.66
C ASN A 136 11.34 5.10 -5.70
N ALA A 137 11.95 3.92 -5.79
CA ALA A 137 11.36 2.81 -6.53
C ALA A 137 10.07 2.35 -5.84
N VAL A 138 8.97 2.29 -6.59
CA VAL A 138 7.66 1.83 -6.11
C VAL A 138 7.35 0.48 -6.74
N GLY A 139 7.08 -0.51 -5.89
CA GLY A 139 6.62 -1.84 -6.29
C GLY A 139 5.18 -2.04 -5.86
N VAL A 140 4.38 -2.71 -6.67
CA VAL A 140 2.97 -2.97 -6.35
C VAL A 140 2.69 -4.46 -6.32
N VAL A 141 2.12 -4.95 -5.21
CA VAL A 141 1.58 -6.31 -5.10
C VAL A 141 0.06 -6.23 -5.08
N ALA A 142 -0.59 -6.73 -6.12
CA ALA A 142 -2.04 -6.73 -6.27
C ALA A 142 -2.64 -8.10 -5.97
N GLY A 143 -3.71 -8.14 -5.16
CA GLY A 143 -4.53 -9.33 -5.03
C GLY A 143 -5.40 -9.54 -6.27
N ARG A 144 -5.89 -10.77 -6.47
CA ARG A 144 -6.81 -11.10 -7.58
C ARG A 144 -7.89 -12.12 -7.21
N LEU A 145 -8.06 -12.42 -5.92
CA LEU A 145 -9.16 -13.26 -5.46
C LEU A 145 -10.26 -12.38 -4.87
N PRO A 146 -11.47 -12.37 -5.44
CA PRO A 146 -12.57 -11.53 -4.99
C PRO A 146 -13.27 -12.15 -3.75
N LEU A 147 -12.52 -12.30 -2.65
CA LEU A 147 -12.99 -12.93 -1.42
C LEU A 147 -12.89 -11.97 -0.23
N GLY A 148 -14.00 -11.36 0.19
CA GLY A 148 -14.01 -10.56 1.42
C GLY A 148 -15.08 -9.49 1.47
N LEU A 149 -15.01 -8.60 2.48
CA LEU A 149 -16.03 -7.59 2.79
C LEU A 149 -16.34 -6.56 1.67
N GLY A 150 -15.61 -6.58 0.56
CA GLY A 150 -15.81 -5.68 -0.58
C GLY A 150 -16.98 -6.05 -1.51
N PHE A 151 -17.72 -7.14 -1.22
CA PHE A 151 -18.94 -7.56 -1.94
C PHE A 151 -20.06 -6.50 -2.02
N VAL A 152 -19.92 -5.34 -1.35
CA VAL A 152 -20.94 -4.29 -1.26
C VAL A 152 -20.69 -3.14 -2.26
N LEU A 153 -19.55 -3.09 -2.97
CA LEU A 153 -19.08 -1.87 -3.66
C LEU A 153 -19.35 -1.80 -5.18
N GLY A 154 -20.15 -2.73 -5.73
CA GLY A 154 -20.49 -2.79 -7.15
C GLY A 154 -19.55 -3.66 -7.99
N PRO A 155 -19.89 -3.93 -9.27
CA PRO A 155 -19.08 -4.80 -10.13
C PRO A 155 -17.74 -4.13 -10.47
N LEU A 156 -16.65 -4.76 -10.04
CA LEU A 156 -15.30 -4.43 -10.51
C LEU A 156 -15.03 -5.22 -11.79
N ALA A 157 -14.51 -4.56 -12.81
CA ALA A 157 -14.16 -5.20 -14.08
C ALA A 157 -12.77 -5.85 -14.00
N GLY A 158 -12.61 -7.01 -14.65
CA GLY A 158 -11.34 -7.74 -14.73
C GLY A 158 -10.93 -8.41 -13.42
N ASP A 159 -9.63 -8.70 -13.27
CA ASP A 159 -9.09 -9.28 -12.04
C ASP A 159 -9.15 -8.26 -10.89
N HIS A 160 -9.65 -8.68 -9.73
CA HIS A 160 -9.73 -7.83 -8.54
C HIS A 160 -9.62 -8.63 -7.24
N ASP A 161 -9.21 -7.96 -6.16
CA ASP A 161 -9.02 -8.57 -4.84
C ASP A 161 -10.27 -8.50 -3.93
N GLY A 162 -11.41 -8.12 -4.54
CA GLY A 162 -12.68 -7.89 -3.86
C GLY A 162 -12.94 -6.42 -3.51
N THR A 163 -11.92 -5.55 -3.50
CA THR A 163 -12.06 -4.12 -3.20
C THR A 163 -11.41 -3.23 -4.27
N VAL A 164 -10.27 -3.67 -4.80
CA VAL A 164 -9.46 -2.93 -5.76
C VAL A 164 -9.22 -3.80 -6.97
N ALA A 165 -9.46 -3.25 -8.16
CA ALA A 165 -9.14 -3.93 -9.41
C ALA A 165 -7.64 -3.89 -9.67
N VAL A 166 -7.08 -4.94 -10.28
CA VAL A 166 -5.65 -4.99 -10.61
C VAL A 166 -5.24 -3.78 -11.45
N ALA A 167 -6.07 -3.38 -12.42
CA ALA A 167 -5.82 -2.21 -13.26
C ALA A 167 -5.69 -0.89 -12.45
N GLU A 168 -6.43 -0.73 -11.36
CA GLU A 168 -6.36 0.46 -10.50
C GLU A 168 -5.03 0.57 -9.76
N THR A 169 -4.29 -0.54 -9.67
CA THR A 169 -2.98 -0.60 -9.00
C THR A 169 -1.80 -0.35 -9.96
N GLN A 170 -2.04 -0.34 -11.28
CA GLN A 170 -1.01 -0.25 -12.33
C GLN A 170 -0.65 1.20 -12.67
N LEU A 171 -0.17 1.94 -11.67
CA LEU A 171 0.25 3.34 -11.84
C LEU A 171 1.46 3.44 -12.79
N PRO A 172 1.40 4.26 -13.86
CA PRO A 172 2.57 4.52 -14.71
C PRO A 172 3.76 5.02 -13.89
N GLY A 173 4.97 4.55 -14.19
CA GLY A 173 6.20 4.97 -13.49
C GLY A 173 6.57 4.14 -12.25
N ILE A 174 5.76 3.14 -11.87
CA ILE A 174 6.19 2.13 -10.88
C ILE A 174 7.32 1.27 -11.46
N ALA A 175 8.19 0.76 -10.58
CA ALA A 175 9.35 -0.03 -10.96
C ALA A 175 9.01 -1.49 -11.27
N ASP A 176 8.00 -2.04 -10.59
CA ASP A 176 7.55 -3.43 -10.80
C ASP A 176 6.11 -3.63 -10.30
N HIS A 177 5.44 -4.64 -10.84
CA HIS A 177 4.06 -5.01 -10.50
C HIS A 177 3.90 -6.52 -10.45
N ARG A 178 3.26 -7.04 -9.39
CA ARG A 178 3.03 -8.47 -9.21
C ARG A 178 1.63 -8.76 -8.72
N THR A 179 0.94 -9.66 -9.41
CA THR A 179 -0.34 -10.22 -8.94
C THR A 179 -0.12 -11.47 -8.09
N VAL A 180 -0.91 -11.63 -7.02
CA VAL A 180 -0.91 -12.79 -6.13
C VAL A 180 -2.34 -13.31 -5.90
N PRO A 181 -2.57 -14.63 -5.79
CA PRO A 181 -3.90 -15.21 -5.60
C PRO A 181 -4.38 -15.03 -4.15
N THR A 182 -4.70 -13.79 -3.76
CA THR A 182 -5.24 -13.45 -2.45
C THR A 182 -6.25 -12.31 -2.57
N SER A 183 -7.06 -12.14 -1.54
CA SER A 183 -8.00 -11.04 -1.43
C SER A 183 -7.39 -9.80 -0.79
N HIS A 184 -8.15 -8.71 -0.77
CA HIS A 184 -7.69 -7.41 -0.33
C HIS A 184 -7.09 -7.44 1.08
N SER A 185 -7.82 -8.02 2.05
CA SER A 185 -7.31 -8.20 3.42
C SER A 185 -6.34 -9.37 3.52
N GLY A 186 -6.48 -10.37 2.64
CA GLY A 186 -5.58 -11.52 2.56
C GLY A 186 -4.13 -11.15 2.21
N LEU A 187 -3.89 -10.01 1.55
CA LEU A 187 -2.55 -9.46 1.30
C LEU A 187 -1.71 -9.28 2.58
N LEU A 188 -2.35 -8.98 3.72
CA LEU A 188 -1.65 -8.74 4.99
C LEU A 188 -1.16 -10.01 5.69
N VAL A 189 -1.75 -11.16 5.36
CA VAL A 189 -1.42 -12.47 5.96
C VAL A 189 -0.76 -13.43 4.98
N SER A 190 -0.83 -13.12 3.68
CA SER A 190 -0.25 -13.92 2.61
C SER A 190 1.28 -14.00 2.73
N ARG A 191 1.79 -15.24 2.79
CA ARG A 191 3.23 -15.50 2.73
C ARG A 191 3.82 -15.01 1.41
N GLU A 192 3.13 -15.27 0.29
CA GLU A 192 3.60 -14.86 -1.03
C GLU A 192 3.69 -13.32 -1.13
N ALA A 193 2.68 -12.58 -0.63
CA ALA A 193 2.73 -11.12 -0.66
C ALA A 193 3.89 -10.56 0.19
N ALA A 194 4.14 -11.16 1.36
CA ALA A 194 5.26 -10.79 2.21
C ALA A 194 6.61 -11.12 1.56
N ASP A 195 6.75 -12.30 0.94
CA ASP A 195 7.98 -12.71 0.25
C ASP A 195 8.30 -11.78 -0.93
N GLN A 196 7.28 -11.39 -1.71
CA GLN A 196 7.43 -10.40 -2.78
C GLN A 196 7.80 -9.02 -2.23
N THR A 197 7.20 -8.61 -1.12
CA THR A 197 7.55 -7.36 -0.44
C THR A 197 9.02 -7.36 -0.03
N VAL A 198 9.48 -8.43 0.63
CA VAL A 198 10.89 -8.59 1.04
C VAL A 198 11.83 -8.52 -0.17
N ALA A 199 11.51 -9.24 -1.25
CA ALA A 199 12.32 -9.25 -2.47
C ALA A 199 12.45 -7.85 -3.08
N PHE A 200 11.34 -7.12 -3.16
CA PHE A 200 11.33 -5.77 -3.70
C PHE A 200 12.08 -4.79 -2.80
N LEU A 201 11.89 -4.84 -1.48
CA LEU A 201 12.61 -3.96 -0.56
C LEU A 201 14.13 -4.16 -0.63
N ARG A 202 14.60 -5.39 -0.86
CA ARG A 202 16.03 -5.70 -0.99
C ARG A 202 16.62 -5.33 -2.35
N SER A 203 15.89 -5.55 -3.44
CA SER A 203 16.47 -5.53 -4.79
C SER A 203 15.82 -4.54 -5.76
N GLY A 204 14.63 -4.02 -5.43
CA GLY A 204 13.83 -3.20 -6.33
C GLY A 204 13.05 -3.95 -7.39
N ARG A 205 13.00 -5.29 -7.32
CA ARG A 205 12.23 -6.14 -8.22
C ARG A 205 11.53 -7.24 -7.44
N PHE A 206 10.39 -7.67 -7.97
CA PHE A 206 9.70 -8.86 -7.49
C PHE A 206 10.39 -10.12 -7.98
N THR A 207 10.19 -11.22 -7.26
CA THR A 207 10.64 -12.52 -7.75
C THR A 207 9.72 -12.99 -8.88
N PRO A 208 10.30 -13.55 -9.96
CA PRO A 208 9.50 -14.12 -11.04
C PRO A 208 8.61 -15.26 -10.51
N PRO A 209 7.50 -15.57 -11.20
CA PRO A 209 6.71 -16.75 -10.89
C PRO A 209 7.64 -17.97 -10.85
N ARG A 210 7.51 -18.81 -9.81
CA ARG A 210 8.12 -20.14 -9.87
C ARG A 210 7.55 -20.84 -11.10
N GLN A 211 8.41 -21.17 -12.05
CA GLN A 211 8.04 -22.12 -13.10
C GLN A 211 7.60 -23.39 -12.38
N ALA A 212 6.40 -23.88 -12.69
CA ALA A 212 6.00 -25.19 -12.23
C ALA A 212 7.06 -26.17 -12.77
N ALA A 213 7.70 -26.93 -11.88
CA ALA A 213 8.49 -28.06 -12.31
C ALA A 213 7.55 -28.97 -13.12
N ALA A 214 7.95 -29.26 -14.36
CA ALA A 214 7.22 -30.14 -15.27
C ALA A 214 7.07 -31.55 -14.70
#